data_AF-A0A3C0MAH4-F1
#
_entry.id   AF-A0A3C0MAH4-F1
#
_cell.length_a   1.000
_cell.length_b   1.000
_cell.length_c   1.000
_cell.angle_alpha   90.00
_cell.angle_beta   90.00
_cell.angle_gamma   90.00
#
_symmetry.space_group_name_H-M   'P 1'
#
loop_
_entity.id
_entity.type
_entity.pdbx_description
1 polymer ?
#
loop_
_entity_poly.entity_id
_entity_poly.type
_entity_poly.pdbx_seq_one_letter_code
_entity_poly.pdbx_strand_id
1 'polypeptide(L)' 'RQALHAVRLGFQHPKTHKQMRFESPPPADYQALLAALEGY' A
#
# COMPACT_ATOMS: atom_id res chain seq x y z
N ARG A 1 1.57 4.22 15.90
CA ARG A 1 1.46 3.67 14.51
C ARG A 1 2.60 4.23 13.69
N GLN A 2 3.26 3.43 12.85
CA GLN A 2 4.30 3.90 11.93
C GLN A 2 3.64 4.57 10.72
N ALA A 3 4.29 5.58 10.12
CA ALA A 3 3.90 6.15 8.83
C ALA A 3 4.39 5.26 7.69
N LEU A 4 3.95 4.00 7.68
CA LEU A 4 4.37 2.97 6.73
C LEU A 4 3.14 2.21 6.23
N HIS A 5 2.93 2.17 4.91
CA HIS A 5 1.86 1.40 4.27
C HIS A 5 2.38 0.67 3.03
N ALA A 6 2.13 -0.64 2.97
CA ALA A 6 2.45 -1.45 1.80
C ALA A 6 1.33 -1.34 0.75
N VAL A 7 1.48 -0.42 -0.19
CA VAL A 7 0.47 -0.14 -1.24
C VAL A 7 0.29 -1.33 -2.19
N ARG A 8 1.34 -2.11 -2.42
CA ARG A 8 1.38 -3.16 -3.44
C ARG A 8 2.02 -4.44 -2.91
N LEU A 9 1.40 -5.57 -3.23
CA LEU A 9 1.94 -6.91 -3.02
C LEU A 9 2.00 -7.65 -4.35
N GLY A 10 3.16 -8.21 -4.68
CA GLY A 10 3.35 -9.02 -5.89
C GLY A 10 4.06 -10.32 -5.57
N PHE A 11 3.56 -11.43 -6.09
CA PHE A 11 4.17 -12.75 -5.96
C PHE A 11 3.70 -13.71 -7.07
N GLN A 12 4.42 -14.82 -7.23
CA GLN A 12 4.01 -15.90 -8.12
C GLN A 12 3.02 -16.82 -7.40
N HIS A 13 1.86 -17.08 -8.01
CA HIS A 13 0.87 -17.98 -7.43
C HIS A 13 1.43 -19.40 -7.29
N PRO A 14 1.36 -20.02 -6.09
CA PRO A 14 2.11 -21.26 -5.81
C PRO A 14 1.61 -22.48 -6.59
N LYS A 15 0.35 -22.49 -7.03
CA LYS A 15 -0.23 -23.61 -7.80
C LYS A 15 -0.22 -23.40 -9.32
N THR A 16 -0.32 -22.14 -9.76
CA THR A 16 -0.54 -21.82 -11.18
C THR A 16 0.65 -21.15 -11.82
N HIS A 17 1.67 -20.80 -11.02
CA HIS A 17 2.89 -20.10 -11.43
C HIS A 17 2.64 -18.77 -12.16
N LYS A 18 1.42 -18.23 -12.10
CA LYS A 18 1.05 -16.93 -12.65
C LYS A 18 1.56 -15.81 -11.76
N GLN A 19 2.06 -14.75 -12.37
CA GLN A 19 2.39 -13.52 -11.66
C GLN A 19 1.11 -12.85 -11.19
N MET A 20 1.01 -12.54 -9.90
CA MET A 20 -0.12 -11.85 -9.30
C MET A 20 0.33 -10.53 -8.69
N ARG A 21 -0.57 -9.54 -8.73
CA ARG A 21 -0.40 -8.21 -8.15
C ARG A 21 -1.68 -7.80 -7.46
N PHE A 22 -1.54 -7.31 -6.23
CA PHE A 22 -2.60 -6.79 -5.39
C PHE A 22 -2.24 -5.36 -4.98
N GLU A 23 -3.26 -4.50 -4.90
CA GLU A 23 -3.10 -3.11 -4.46
C GLU A 23 -4.18 -2.77 -3.45
N SER A 24 -3.82 -1.92 -2.48
CA SER A 24 -4.74 -1.40 -1.50
C SER A 24 -4.46 0.09 -1.27
N PRO A 25 -5.49 0.96 -1.31
CA PRO A 25 -5.31 2.38 -1.06
C PRO A 25 -4.74 2.61 0.36
N PRO A 26 -3.99 3.70 0.58
CA PRO A 26 -3.53 4.05 1.92
C PRO A 26 -4.68 4.18 2.91
N PRO A 27 -4.51 3.79 4.19
CA PRO A 27 -5.53 3.96 5.21
C PRO A 27 -5.78 5.44 5.51
N ALA A 28 -6.94 5.76 6.06
CA ALA A 28 -7.40 7.14 6.26
C ALA A 28 -6.46 7.98 7.14
N ASP A 29 -5.81 7.37 8.12
CA ASP A 29 -4.83 8.04 8.99
C ASP A 29 -3.53 8.39 8.27
N TYR A 30 -3.09 7.55 7.32
CA TYR A 30 -1.96 7.83 6.45
C TYR A 30 -2.27 8.98 5.49
N GLN A 31 -3.48 8.99 4.90
CA GLN A 31 -3.93 10.09 4.05
C GLN A 31 -4.00 11.42 4.81
N ALA A 32 -4.52 11.41 6.03
CA ALA A 32 -4.55 12.60 6.89
C ALA A 32 -3.15 13.13 7.23
N LEU A 33 -2.19 12.24 7.45
CA LEU A 33 -0.79 12.63 7.67
C LEU A 33 -0.19 13.29 6.42
N LEU A 34 -0.40 12.71 5.23
CA LEU A 34 0.09 13.31 3.99
C LEU A 34 -0.48 14.72 3.78
N ALA A 35 -1.79 14.89 3.94
CA ALA A 35 -2.46 16.18 3.79
C ALA A 35 -1.91 17.25 4.77
N ALA A 36 -1.55 16.86 5.99
CA ALA A 36 -0.93 17.76 6.96
C ALA A 36 0.49 18.19 6.58
N LEU A 37 1.21 17.37 5.80
CA LEU A 37 2.57 17.63 5.36
C LEU A 37 2.64 18.37 4.02
N GLU A 38 1.64 18.22 3.14
CA GLU A 38 1.59 18.90 1.84
C GLU A 38 1.49 20.44 1.93
N GLY A 39 1.16 20.98 3.11
CA GLY A 39 1.06 22.43 3.35
C GLY A 39 2.29 23.09 4.00
N TYR A 40 3.40 22.37 4.17
CA TYR A 40 4.69 22.90 4.68
C TYR A 40 5.64 23.26 3.54
#